data_AF-A0A381IDK4-F1
#
_entry.id   AF-A0A381IDK4-F1
#
_cell.length_a   1.000
_cell.length_b   1.000
_cell.length_c   1.000
_cell.angle_alpha   90.00
_cell.angle_beta   90.00
_cell.angle_gamma   90.00
#
_symmetry.space_group_name_H-M   'P 1'
#
loop_
_entity.id
_entity.type
_entity.pdbx_description
1 polymer ?
#
loop_
_entity_poly.entity_id
_entity_poly.type
_entity_poly.pdbx_seq_one_letter_code
_entity_poly.pdbx_strand_id
1 'polypeptide(L)' 'MRFKTMHKIHDFKKRFGYHMCVGCGRCDDACPQYISFSKCIEKINDLVISKEEV' A
#
# COMPACT_ATOMS: atom_id res chain seq x y z
N MET A 1 11.12 2.11 0.06
CA MET A 1 9.64 2.19 -0.02
C MET A 1 8.98 0.85 -0.35
N ARG A 2 9.43 0.11 -1.39
CA ARG A 2 8.86 -1.19 -1.81
C ARG A 2 8.38 -2.10 -0.67
N PHE A 3 9.27 -2.53 0.24
CA PHE A 3 8.93 -3.48 1.30
C PHE A 3 7.85 -2.97 2.27
N LYS A 4 7.89 -1.69 2.64
CA LYS A 4 6.91 -1.09 3.55
C LYS A 4 5.53 -0.95 2.89
N THR A 5 5.50 -0.60 1.60
CA THR A 5 4.27 -0.56 0.81
C THR A 5 3.68 -1.96 0.66
N MET A 6 4.49 -2.95 0.28
CA MET A 6 4.03 -4.35 0.13
C MET A 6 3.60 -4.97 1.45
N HIS A 7 4.21 -4.60 2.57
CA HIS A 7 3.77 -5.04 3.90
C HIS A 7 2.31 -4.65 4.17
N LYS A 8 1.93 -3.41 3.81
CA LYS A 8 0.59 -2.88 4.07
C LYS A 8 -0.51 -3.60 3.29
N ILE A 9 -0.25 -4.01 2.05
CA ILE A 9 -1.28 -4.52 1.13
C ILE A 9 -1.19 -6.03 0.87
N HIS A 10 -0.01 -6.64 0.98
CA HIS A 10 0.24 -8.03 0.59
C HIS A 10 0.88 -8.87 1.70
N ASP A 11 2.08 -8.52 2.18
CA ASP A 11 2.85 -9.44 3.03
C ASP A 11 2.21 -9.66 4.40
N PHE A 12 1.57 -8.62 4.95
CA PHE A 12 0.81 -8.76 6.20
C PHE A 12 -0.39 -9.68 6.01
N LYS A 13 -1.16 -9.52 4.92
CA LYS A 13 -2.28 -10.42 4.60
C LYS A 13 -1.82 -11.86 4.43
N LYS A 14 -0.69 -12.09 3.76
CA LYS A 14 -0.11 -13.42 3.60
C LYS A 14 0.22 -14.08 4.94
N ARG A 15 0.58 -13.30 5.96
CA ARG A 15 0.93 -13.80 7.31
C ARG A 15 -0.26 -13.95 8.24
N PHE A 16 -1.22 -13.03 8.18
CA PHE A 16 -2.29 -12.89 9.19
C PHE A 16 -3.71 -13.08 8.64
N GLY A 17 -3.89 -13.24 7.33
CA GLY A 17 -5.18 -13.52 6.70
C GLY A 17 -6.03 -12.30 6.34
N TYR A 18 -5.65 -11.08 6.75
CA TYR A 18 -6.39 -9.85 6.48
C TYR A 18 -5.48 -8.69 6.05
N HIS A 19 -6.04 -7.68 5.38
CA HIS A 19 -5.27 -6.50 4.96
C HIS A 19 -4.91 -5.61 6.15
N MET A 20 -3.65 -5.19 6.24
CA MET A 20 -3.19 -4.25 7.27
C MET A 20 -3.64 -2.82 6.97
N CYS A 21 -3.56 -2.42 5.69
CA CYS A 21 -3.98 -1.11 5.25
C CYS A 21 -5.51 -1.06 5.21
N VAL A 22 -6.10 -0.10 5.92
CA VAL A 22 -7.53 0.19 5.90
C VAL A 22 -7.84 1.62 5.42
N GLY A 23 -6.85 2.31 4.84
CA GLY A 23 -7.02 3.69 4.34
C GLY A 23 -7.01 4.78 5.42
N CYS A 24 -6.51 4.50 6.62
CA CYS A 24 -6.58 5.45 7.75
C CYS A 24 -5.58 6.63 7.73
N GLY A 25 -4.71 6.75 6.72
CA GLY A 25 -3.79 7.88 6.56
C GLY A 25 -2.60 7.98 7.53
N ARG A 26 -2.64 7.31 8.69
CA ARG A 26 -1.62 7.44 9.77
C ARG A 26 -0.16 7.24 9.36
N CYS A 27 0.10 6.49 8.28
CA CYS A 27 1.47 6.30 7.79
C CYS A 27 2.04 7.54 7.09
N ASP A 28 1.20 8.38 6.53
CA ASP A 28 1.61 9.63 5.88
C ASP A 28 1.89 10.68 6.95
N ASP A 29 1.00 10.80 7.95
CA ASP A 29 1.17 11.73 9.09
C ASP A 29 2.43 11.43 9.91
N ALA A 30 2.73 10.15 10.13
CA ALA A 30 3.90 9.73 10.90
C ALA A 30 5.21 9.78 10.09
N CYS A 31 5.18 10.08 8.79
CA CYS A 31 6.37 9.98 7.94
C CYS A 31 7.28 11.20 8.12
N PRO A 32 8.51 11.05 8.66
CA PRO A 32 9.44 12.16 8.84
C PRO A 32 10.08 12.66 7.53
N GLN A 33 9.84 11.94 6.43
CA GLN A 33 10.45 12.21 5.11
C GLN A 33 9.42 12.71 4.09
N TYR A 34 8.19 13.01 4.52
CA TYR A 34 7.11 13.49 3.65
C TYR A 34 6.81 12.53 2.48
N ILE A 35 6.99 11.23 2.70
CA ILE A 35 6.67 10.21 1.70
C ILE A 35 5.23 9.76 1.91
N SER A 36 4.42 9.87 0.86
CA SER A 36 3.03 9.40 0.87
C SER A 36 2.95 7.92 0.50
N PHE A 37 2.62 7.08 1.49
CA PHE A 37 2.34 5.66 1.30
C PHE A 37 1.02 5.43 0.58
N SER A 38 0.00 6.26 0.86
CA SER A 38 -1.30 6.19 0.19
C SER A 38 -1.14 6.30 -1.33
N LYS A 39 -0.44 7.32 -1.81
CA LYS A 39 -0.12 7.50 -3.25
C LYS A 39 0.66 6.34 -3.84
N CYS A 40 1.59 5.74 -3.09
CA CYS A 40 2.31 4.56 -3.59
C CYS A 40 1.38 3.36 -3.78
N ILE A 41 0.39 3.19 -2.90
CA ILE A 41 -0.60 2.10 -2.99
C ILE A 41 -1.56 2.35 -4.16
N GLU A 42 -2.05 3.57 -4.33
CA GLU A 42 -2.90 3.97 -5.47
C GLU A 42 -2.23 3.64 -6.80
N LYS A 43 -0.97 4.04 -6.98
CA LYS A 43 -0.21 3.71 -8.21
C LYS A 43 -0.12 2.21 -8.47
N ILE A 44 0.01 1.38 -7.42
CA ILE A 44 0.04 -0.07 -7.58
C ILE A 44 -1.35 -0.57 -8.01
N ASN A 45 -2.41 -0.05 -7.39
CA ASN A 45 -3.78 -0.39 -7.73
C ASN A 45 -4.10 -0.06 -9.19
N ASP A 46 -3.73 1.14 -9.63
CA ASP A 46 -3.91 1.58 -11.02
C ASP A 46 -3.20 0.65 -12.01
N LEU A 47 -1.96 0.24 -11.68
CA LEU A 47 -1.19 -0.70 -12.51
C LEU A 47 -1.74 -2.12 -12.52
N VAL A 48 -2.46 -2.53 -11.46
CA VAL A 48 -3.13 -3.84 -11.41
C VAL A 48 -4.39 -3.80 -12.26
N ILE A 49 -5.22 -2.77 -12.07
CA ILE A 49 -6.43 -2.56 -12.87
C ILE A 49 -6.09 -2.47 -14.36
N SER A 50 -5.10 -1.63 -14.72
CA SER A 50 -4.71 -1.45 -16.13
C SER A 50 -4.11 -2.70 -16.77
N LYS A 51 -3.66 -3.69 -15.97
CA LYS A 51 -3.15 -4.98 -16.47
C LYS A 51 -4.23 -6.04 -16.60
N GLU A 52 -5.36 -5.88 -15.92
CA GLU A 52 -6.50 -6.80 -16.02
C GLU A 52 -7.41 -6.48 -17.22
N GLU A 53 -7.22 -5.32 -17.84
CA GLU A 53 -7.97 -4.83 -19.02
C GLU A 53 -7.28 -5.14 -20.37
N VAL A 54 -6.12 -5.81 -20.36
CA VAL A 54 -5.32 -6.19 -21.55
C VAL A 54 -5.25 -7.70 -21.73
#